data_AF-A0A0J6FGB5-F1
#
_entry.id   AF-A0A0J6FGB5-F1
#
_cell.length_a   1.000
_cell.length_b   1.000
_cell.length_c   1.000
_cell.angle_alpha   90.00
_cell.angle_beta   90.00
_cell.angle_gamma   90.00
#
_symmetry.space_group_name_H-M   'P 1'
#
loop_
_entity.id
_entity.type
_entity.pdbx_description
1 polymer ?
#
loop_
_entity_poly.entity_id
_entity_poly.type
_entity_poly.pdbx_seq_one_letter_code
_entity_poly.pdbx_strand_id
1 'polypeptide(L)'
;MAAPLDSGSSAIPPKSSESLEKSQTNAPNTAPDDWDSERRLVLALAQLQEMETKIQKLRTLVPTRLWSPLVPVIAEKKGDIRLPRPKSPQELFDQLGQAAREGNEEIEAFRAAWRSPEMQATWDHVNGKIKESGGNYPRGIGMWQRDYNVILKQLDAEVENKKEEEERKEREEEEMKLLASIGNGWRGIVESFATNEASGLAIKVIPSPDNTGQFSILLRNVSLFFFVQQVNDIDGQRVQEWRVTMEPRAHATKLGQDIFDCIQSRDRKWDLKYLLNFISSYSNIKAAPCIGCNSLIDSKAQLPVIRKPKLVRSSESGSVFVWEPFHPACV
;
A
#
# COMPACT_ATOMS: atom_id res chain seq x y z
N MET A 1 -75.22 -53.41 -2.87
CA MET A 1 -75.27 -54.51 -3.85
C MET A 1 -75.22 -53.91 -5.24
N ALA A 2 -74.36 -54.48 -6.09
CA ALA A 2 -74.28 -54.33 -7.55
C ALA A 2 -73.84 -52.96 -8.14
N ALA A 3 -72.56 -52.87 -8.52
CA ALA A 3 -72.17 -52.37 -9.85
C ALA A 3 -72.44 -53.49 -10.87
N PRO A 4 -72.62 -53.18 -12.17
CA PRO A 4 -71.54 -53.51 -13.11
C PRO A 4 -71.39 -52.62 -14.38
N LEU A 5 -70.13 -52.56 -14.84
CA LEU A 5 -69.55 -52.71 -16.21
C LEU A 5 -69.99 -51.75 -17.35
N ASP A 6 -69.13 -51.03 -18.09
CA ASP A 6 -67.82 -51.23 -18.78
C ASP A 6 -68.01 -51.23 -20.33
N SER A 7 -66.91 -50.98 -21.07
CA SER A 7 -66.70 -50.76 -22.51
C SER A 7 -66.80 -49.29 -22.94
N GLY A 8 -65.78 -48.60 -23.49
CA GLY A 8 -64.69 -48.93 -24.43
C GLY A 8 -64.83 -47.89 -25.58
N SER A 9 -63.85 -47.36 -26.30
CA SER A 9 -62.43 -47.59 -26.51
C SER A 9 -61.89 -46.39 -27.35
N SER A 10 -60.61 -46.03 -27.14
CA SER A 10 -59.64 -45.52 -28.12
C SER A 10 -59.86 -44.19 -28.89
N ALA A 11 -59.00 -43.19 -28.62
CA ALA A 11 -58.01 -42.65 -29.57
C ALA A 11 -57.18 -41.50 -28.94
N ILE A 12 -55.86 -41.59 -29.07
CA ILE A 12 -54.78 -40.65 -28.66
C ILE A 12 -54.08 -40.18 -29.98
N PRO A 13 -53.13 -39.21 -30.10
CA PRO A 13 -52.66 -38.02 -29.35
C PRO A 13 -52.53 -36.77 -30.30
N PRO A 14 -51.49 -35.90 -30.23
CA PRO A 14 -51.22 -34.82 -29.27
C PRO A 14 -51.03 -33.45 -29.98
N LYS A 15 -50.91 -32.34 -29.24
CA LYS A 15 -50.11 -31.19 -29.70
C LYS A 15 -49.53 -30.36 -28.55
N SER A 16 -48.21 -30.47 -28.46
CA SER A 16 -47.23 -29.42 -28.12
C SER A 16 -47.35 -28.69 -26.77
N SER A 17 -46.63 -29.22 -25.80
CA SER A 17 -46.05 -28.50 -24.66
C SER A 17 -44.83 -27.67 -25.14
N GLU A 18 -44.96 -26.34 -25.15
CA GLU A 18 -43.83 -25.42 -25.18
C GLU A 18 -43.29 -25.24 -23.76
N SER A 19 -42.09 -25.77 -23.56
CA SER A 19 -41.27 -25.58 -22.37
C SER A 19 -40.67 -24.17 -22.41
N LEU A 20 -41.13 -23.27 -21.55
CA LEU A 20 -40.42 -22.04 -21.22
C LEU A 20 -39.50 -22.30 -20.02
N GLU A 21 -38.22 -22.43 -20.35
CA GLU A 21 -37.08 -22.41 -19.44
C GLU A 21 -37.17 -21.19 -18.53
N LYS A 22 -37.47 -21.41 -17.24
CA LYS A 22 -37.16 -20.42 -16.20
C LYS A 22 -35.66 -20.45 -15.97
N SER A 23 -34.99 -19.52 -16.65
CA SER A 23 -33.62 -19.11 -16.38
C SER A 23 -33.44 -18.87 -14.89
N GLN A 24 -32.52 -19.66 -14.32
CA GLN A 24 -31.91 -19.43 -13.02
C GLN A 24 -31.30 -18.03 -13.01
N THR A 25 -31.92 -17.11 -12.28
CA THR A 25 -31.27 -15.89 -11.85
C THR A 25 -30.21 -16.27 -10.83
N ASN A 26 -28.95 -16.21 -11.27
CA ASN A 26 -27.76 -16.27 -10.43
C ASN A 26 -27.89 -15.27 -9.28
N ALA A 27 -28.20 -15.79 -8.09
CA ALA A 27 -27.87 -15.10 -6.86
C ALA A 27 -26.33 -15.02 -6.78
N PRO A 28 -25.73 -13.86 -6.49
CA PRO A 28 -24.32 -13.83 -6.18
C PRO A 28 -24.14 -14.63 -4.90
N ASN A 29 -23.40 -15.74 -5.00
CA ASN A 29 -22.98 -16.55 -3.87
C ASN A 29 -22.32 -15.64 -2.84
N THR A 30 -23.04 -15.36 -1.74
CA THR A 30 -22.44 -14.83 -0.53
C THR A 30 -21.48 -15.92 -0.04
N ALA A 31 -20.18 -15.67 -0.20
CA ALA A 31 -19.16 -16.48 0.48
C ALA A 31 -19.54 -16.61 1.97
N PRO A 32 -19.25 -17.74 2.63
CA PRO A 32 -19.47 -17.87 4.07
C PRO A 32 -18.81 -16.66 4.73
N ASP A 33 -19.65 -15.87 5.43
CA ASP A 33 -19.33 -14.56 6.00
C ASP A 33 -18.19 -14.78 7.00
N ASP A 34 -16.94 -14.59 6.56
CA ASP A 34 -15.74 -14.88 7.34
C ASP A 34 -15.53 -13.77 8.37
N TRP A 35 -16.32 -13.87 9.43
CA TRP A 35 -16.23 -13.04 10.63
C TRP A 35 -14.93 -13.26 11.41
N ASP A 36 -14.10 -14.26 11.04
CA ASP A 36 -12.78 -14.48 11.63
C ASP A 36 -11.71 -13.58 11.01
N SER A 37 -12.01 -12.91 9.88
CA SER A 37 -11.09 -11.94 9.30
C SER A 37 -11.06 -10.64 10.12
N GLU A 38 -9.86 -10.26 10.57
CA GLU A 38 -9.62 -9.03 11.35
C GLU A 38 -10.17 -7.79 10.62
N ARG A 39 -9.97 -7.72 9.31
CA ARG A 39 -10.47 -6.63 8.48
C ARG A 39 -12.00 -6.50 8.52
N ARG A 40 -12.74 -7.61 8.50
CA ARG A 40 -14.21 -7.59 8.55
C ARG A 40 -14.72 -7.11 9.90
N LEU A 41 -14.07 -7.51 10.99
CA LEU A 41 -14.37 -7.04 12.34
C LEU A 41 -14.09 -5.54 12.50
N VAL A 42 -12.93 -5.06 12.02
CA VAL A 42 -12.59 -3.64 12.06
C VAL A 42 -13.56 -2.80 11.22
N LEU A 43 -13.96 -3.30 10.06
CA LEU A 43 -14.97 -2.64 9.21
C LEU A 43 -16.33 -2.55 9.92
N ALA A 44 -16.79 -3.63 10.54
CA ALA A 44 -18.03 -3.64 11.31
C ALA A 44 -17.97 -2.66 12.50
N LEU A 45 -16.84 -2.60 13.21
CA LEU A 45 -16.63 -1.64 14.30
C LEU A 45 -16.60 -0.19 13.81
N ALA A 46 -15.98 0.08 12.65
CA ALA A 46 -15.98 1.40 12.03
C ALA A 46 -17.41 1.84 11.65
N GLN A 47 -18.21 0.92 11.10
CA GLN A 47 -19.62 1.16 10.78
C GLN A 47 -20.45 1.47 12.03
N LEU A 48 -20.28 0.71 13.12
CA LEU A 48 -20.96 0.97 14.38
C LEU A 48 -20.56 2.32 14.99
N GLN A 49 -19.28 2.67 14.92
CA GLN A 49 -18.77 3.96 15.37
C GLN A 49 -19.37 5.11 14.55
N GLU A 50 -19.44 4.97 13.22
CA GLU A 50 -20.10 5.95 12.35
C GLU A 50 -21.58 6.10 12.72
N MET A 51 -22.30 5.00 12.95
CA MET A 51 -23.71 5.06 13.39
C MET A 51 -23.86 5.80 14.72
N GLU A 52 -22.99 5.56 15.69
CA GLU A 52 -23.04 6.31 16.95
C GLU A 52 -22.83 7.81 16.70
N THR A 53 -21.87 8.21 15.86
CA THR A 53 -21.67 9.63 15.55
C THR A 53 -22.90 10.25 14.89
N LYS A 54 -23.58 9.52 13.99
CA LYS A 54 -24.84 9.96 13.39
C LYS A 54 -25.94 10.10 14.45
N ILE A 55 -26.08 9.15 15.36
CA ILE A 55 -27.05 9.24 16.47
C ILE A 55 -26.77 10.46 17.36
N GLN A 56 -25.50 10.73 17.69
CA GLN A 56 -25.15 11.93 18.46
C GLN A 56 -25.50 13.21 17.73
N LYS A 57 -25.27 13.29 16.41
CA LYS A 57 -25.72 14.42 15.58
C LYS A 57 -27.24 14.55 15.58
N LEU A 58 -27.98 13.45 15.42
CA LEU A 58 -29.44 13.43 15.42
C LEU A 58 -30.02 13.94 16.76
N ARG A 59 -29.38 13.63 17.90
CA ARG A 59 -29.79 14.16 19.21
C ARG A 59 -29.75 15.69 19.28
N THR A 60 -28.90 16.33 18.48
CA THR A 60 -28.79 17.79 18.42
C THR A 60 -29.80 18.44 17.47
N LEU A 61 -30.50 17.67 16.63
CA LEU A 61 -31.40 18.21 15.61
C LEU A 61 -32.46 19.14 16.21
N VAL A 62 -33.25 18.66 17.17
CA VAL A 62 -34.32 19.47 17.76
C VAL A 62 -33.76 20.58 18.67
N PRO A 63 -32.94 20.27 19.69
CA PRO A 63 -32.58 21.26 20.70
C PRO A 63 -31.67 22.37 20.18
N THR A 64 -30.85 22.10 19.17
CA THR A 64 -29.82 23.03 18.72
C THR A 64 -30.03 23.54 17.30
N ARG A 65 -30.51 22.71 16.35
CA ARG A 65 -30.56 23.07 14.94
C ARG A 65 -31.94 23.60 14.53
N LEU A 66 -33.01 22.85 14.78
CA LEU A 66 -34.38 23.27 14.48
C LEU A 66 -34.77 24.52 15.25
N TRP A 67 -34.33 24.64 16.50
CA TRP A 67 -34.62 25.82 17.32
C TRP A 67 -33.65 26.97 17.11
N SER A 68 -32.52 26.76 16.41
CA SER A 68 -31.52 27.81 16.15
C SER A 68 -32.12 29.13 15.65
N PRO A 69 -33.05 29.13 14.66
CA PRO A 69 -33.64 30.37 14.16
C PRO A 69 -34.49 31.12 15.19
N LEU A 70 -35.01 30.43 16.21
CA LEU A 70 -35.83 30.99 17.28
C LEU A 70 -35.00 31.53 18.45
N VAL A 71 -33.74 31.09 18.60
CA VAL A 71 -32.88 31.50 19.72
C VAL A 71 -32.72 33.02 19.81
N PRO A 72 -32.44 33.78 18.73
CA PRO A 72 -32.34 35.23 18.80
C PRO A 72 -33.64 35.90 19.25
N VAL A 73 -34.79 35.40 18.76
CA VAL A 73 -36.13 35.95 19.09
C VAL A 73 -36.49 35.71 20.55
N ILE A 74 -36.10 34.57 21.12
CA ILE A 74 -36.37 34.25 22.54
C ILE A 74 -35.38 34.99 23.46
N ALA A 75 -34.12 35.14 23.04
CA ALA A 75 -33.07 35.84 23.79
C ALA A 75 -33.31 37.36 23.90
N GLU A 76 -34.09 37.94 22.99
CA GLU A 76 -34.54 39.34 23.06
C GLU A 76 -35.23 39.69 24.38
N LYS A 77 -36.05 38.78 24.93
CA LYS A 77 -36.70 38.99 26.23
C LYS A 77 -35.71 39.08 27.41
N LYS A 78 -34.47 38.63 27.21
CA LYS A 78 -33.40 38.63 28.21
C LYS A 78 -32.29 39.66 27.96
N GLY A 79 -32.41 40.49 26.92
CA GLY A 79 -31.52 41.64 26.68
C GLY A 79 -30.17 41.31 26.02
N ASP A 80 -30.03 40.17 25.34
CA ASP A 80 -28.75 39.76 24.73
C ASP A 80 -28.68 40.16 23.24
N ILE A 81 -27.94 41.22 22.93
CA ILE A 81 -27.95 41.94 21.62
C ILE A 81 -27.02 41.28 20.58
N ARG A 82 -26.39 40.14 20.89
CA ARG A 82 -25.25 39.62 20.11
C ARG A 82 -25.60 38.69 18.94
N LEU A 83 -26.86 38.30 18.76
CA LEU A 83 -27.25 37.36 17.70
C LEU A 83 -27.86 38.08 16.49
N PRO A 84 -27.43 37.77 15.24
CA PRO A 84 -28.01 38.37 14.05
C PRO A 84 -29.50 38.04 13.94
N ARG A 85 -30.32 39.10 13.82
CA ARG A 85 -31.78 39.00 13.77
C ARG A 85 -32.26 38.66 12.36
N PRO A 86 -33.29 37.81 12.20
CA PRO A 86 -34.04 37.73 10.95
C PRO A 86 -34.66 39.09 10.62
N LYS A 87 -34.48 39.57 9.38
CA LYS A 87 -34.93 40.91 8.97
C LYS A 87 -36.45 40.97 8.79
N SER A 88 -37.11 39.81 8.66
CA SER A 88 -38.57 39.70 8.54
C SER A 88 -39.12 38.39 9.11
N PRO A 89 -40.43 38.34 9.44
CA PRO A 89 -41.11 37.09 9.82
C PRO A 89 -41.07 36.02 8.71
N GLN A 90 -41.05 36.44 7.44
CA GLN A 90 -40.96 35.55 6.30
C GLN A 90 -39.59 34.86 6.22
N GLU A 91 -38.52 35.62 6.46
CA GLU A 91 -37.16 35.06 6.54
C GLU A 91 -37.02 34.06 7.69
N LEU A 92 -37.65 34.30 8.85
CA LEU A 92 -37.67 33.35 9.95
C LEU A 92 -38.42 32.05 9.58
N PHE A 93 -39.56 32.17 8.91
CA PHE A 93 -40.32 31.01 8.42
C PHE A 93 -39.51 30.19 7.42
N ASP A 94 -38.84 30.85 6.47
CA ASP A 94 -38.00 30.20 5.47
C ASP A 94 -36.81 29.47 6.13
N GLN A 95 -36.14 30.09 7.11
CA GLN A 95 -35.05 29.47 7.88
C GLN A 95 -35.52 28.26 8.68
N LEU A 96 -36.69 28.34 9.33
CA LEU A 96 -37.26 27.23 10.07
C LEU A 96 -37.68 26.08 9.14
N GLY A 97 -38.31 26.40 8.02
CA GLY A 97 -38.68 25.44 6.99
C GLY A 97 -37.47 24.75 6.37
N GLN A 98 -36.39 25.49 6.14
CA GLN A 98 -35.12 24.93 5.67
C GLN A 98 -34.51 23.98 6.69
N ALA A 99 -34.40 24.39 7.96
CA ALA A 99 -33.87 23.55 9.03
C ALA A 99 -34.70 22.25 9.21
N ALA A 100 -36.02 22.33 9.06
CA ALA A 100 -36.91 21.17 9.13
C ALA A 100 -36.70 20.20 7.96
N ARG A 101 -36.54 20.72 6.72
CA ARG A 101 -36.26 19.89 5.54
C ARG A 101 -34.91 19.18 5.65
N GLU A 102 -33.86 19.91 6.01
CA GLU A 102 -32.52 19.35 6.23
C GLU A 102 -32.52 18.28 7.33
N GLY A 103 -33.22 18.53 8.44
CA GLY A 103 -33.35 17.55 9.52
C GLY A 103 -34.06 16.27 9.06
N ASN A 104 -35.10 16.41 8.23
CA ASN A 104 -35.82 15.25 7.68
C ASN A 104 -34.96 14.45 6.69
N GLU A 105 -34.21 15.13 5.83
CA GLU A 105 -33.26 14.49 4.91
C GLU A 105 -32.18 13.70 5.68
N GLU A 106 -31.64 14.26 6.76
CA GLU A 106 -30.65 13.58 7.60
C GLU A 106 -31.23 12.34 8.30
N ILE A 107 -32.48 12.40 8.77
CA ILE A 107 -33.17 11.25 9.38
C ILE A 107 -33.38 10.14 8.35
N GLU A 108 -33.83 10.47 7.14
CA GLU A 108 -34.03 9.47 6.08
C GLU A 108 -32.70 8.86 5.62
N ALA A 109 -31.64 9.67 5.51
CA ALA A 109 -30.29 9.17 5.22
C ALA A 109 -29.78 8.22 6.32
N PHE A 110 -29.99 8.58 7.59
CA PHE A 110 -29.65 7.70 8.72
C PHE A 110 -30.47 6.40 8.68
N ARG A 111 -31.77 6.49 8.45
CA ARG A 111 -32.66 5.33 8.35
C ARG A 111 -32.24 4.38 7.23
N ALA A 112 -31.86 4.92 6.07
CA ALA A 112 -31.36 4.13 4.95
C ALA A 112 -30.05 3.41 5.31
N ALA A 113 -29.09 4.12 5.93
CA ALA A 113 -27.83 3.53 6.37
C ALA A 113 -28.02 2.49 7.49
N TRP A 114 -28.91 2.75 8.44
CA TRP A 114 -29.21 1.83 9.55
C TRP A 114 -29.83 0.52 9.07
N ARG A 115 -30.65 0.58 8.01
CA ARG A 115 -31.32 -0.58 7.40
C ARG A 115 -30.53 -1.19 6.23
N SER A 116 -29.29 -0.75 6.01
CA SER A 116 -28.48 -1.30 4.93
C SER A 116 -28.20 -2.78 5.21
N PRO A 117 -28.08 -3.63 4.17
CA PRO A 117 -27.81 -5.04 4.36
C PRO A 117 -26.48 -5.29 5.08
N GLU A 118 -25.47 -4.43 4.90
CA GLU A 118 -24.17 -4.52 5.57
C GLU A 118 -24.29 -4.23 7.07
N MET A 119 -25.05 -3.19 7.43
CA MET A 119 -25.32 -2.85 8.82
C MET A 119 -26.14 -3.95 9.49
N GLN A 120 -27.10 -4.52 8.77
CA GLN A 120 -27.95 -5.56 9.33
C GLN A 120 -27.19 -6.87 9.55
N ALA A 121 -26.27 -7.24 8.66
CA ALA A 121 -25.34 -8.34 8.89
C ALA A 121 -24.50 -8.14 10.16
N THR A 122 -24.03 -6.90 10.40
CA THR A 122 -23.30 -6.55 11.63
C THR A 122 -24.18 -6.70 12.87
N TRP A 123 -25.43 -6.23 12.83
CA TRP A 123 -26.36 -6.40 13.95
C TRP A 123 -26.70 -7.87 14.20
N ASP A 124 -26.89 -8.66 13.16
CA ASP A 124 -27.19 -10.08 13.28
C ASP A 124 -26.01 -10.84 13.91
N HIS A 125 -24.77 -10.50 13.54
CA HIS A 125 -23.56 -11.03 14.16
C HIS A 125 -23.48 -10.67 15.65
N VAL A 126 -23.65 -9.38 15.99
CA VAL A 126 -23.64 -8.91 17.38
C VAL A 126 -24.73 -9.59 18.21
N ASN A 127 -25.95 -9.72 17.66
CA ASN A 127 -27.06 -10.40 18.31
C ASN A 127 -26.77 -11.89 18.53
N GLY A 128 -26.10 -12.56 17.58
CA GLY A 128 -25.63 -13.93 17.73
C GLY A 128 -24.68 -14.07 18.92
N LYS A 129 -23.64 -13.21 18.97
CA LYS A 129 -22.69 -13.18 20.08
C LYS A 129 -23.35 -12.86 21.42
N ILE A 130 -24.39 -12.01 21.42
CA ILE A 130 -25.16 -11.72 22.64
C ILE A 130 -25.91 -12.93 23.17
N LYS A 131 -26.49 -13.73 22.27
CA LYS A 131 -27.16 -14.98 22.64
C LYS A 131 -26.15 -16.02 23.15
N GLU A 132 -25.00 -16.16 22.48
CA GLU A 132 -23.93 -17.11 22.87
C GLU A 132 -23.39 -16.82 24.28
N SER A 133 -23.20 -15.55 24.62
CA SER A 133 -22.65 -15.11 25.92
C SER A 133 -23.67 -15.08 27.06
N GLY A 134 -24.93 -15.44 26.82
CA GLY A 134 -26.00 -15.35 27.82
C GLY A 134 -26.25 -13.91 28.32
N GLY A 135 -25.90 -12.91 27.51
CA GLY A 135 -25.98 -11.49 27.88
C GLY A 135 -24.86 -10.99 28.81
N ASN A 136 -23.83 -11.79 29.08
CA ASN A 136 -22.72 -11.40 29.95
C ASN A 136 -21.66 -10.61 29.16
N TYR A 137 -21.89 -9.30 28.96
CA TYR A 137 -20.88 -8.39 28.41
C TYR A 137 -20.30 -7.47 29.48
N PRO A 138 -18.99 -7.16 29.41
CA PRO A 138 -18.42 -6.11 30.23
C PRO A 138 -19.15 -4.80 29.98
N ARG A 139 -19.53 -4.11 31.07
CA ARG A 139 -20.11 -2.77 30.96
C ARG A 139 -19.11 -1.85 30.28
N GLY A 140 -19.47 -1.36 29.11
CA GLY A 140 -18.65 -0.42 28.36
C GLY A 140 -18.52 0.93 29.06
N ILE A 141 -17.44 1.64 28.74
CA ILE A 141 -17.12 2.99 29.24
C ILE A 141 -18.02 4.06 28.59
N GLY A 142 -18.89 3.67 27.65
CA GLY A 142 -19.83 4.55 26.96
C GLY A 142 -19.18 5.45 25.90
N MET A 143 -17.91 5.24 25.58
CA MET A 143 -17.16 5.97 24.56
C MET A 143 -16.22 5.03 23.80
N TRP A 144 -16.05 5.28 22.50
CA TRP A 144 -15.06 4.59 21.68
C TRP A 144 -13.64 5.02 22.07
N GLN A 145 -12.76 4.06 22.31
CA GLN A 145 -11.35 4.33 22.67
C GLN A 145 -10.44 4.52 21.45
N ARG A 146 -10.86 4.03 20.30
CA ARG A 146 -10.07 4.04 19.05
C ARG A 146 -10.92 4.56 17.91
N ASP A 147 -10.25 5.11 16.91
CA ASP A 147 -10.86 5.44 15.62
C ASP A 147 -10.65 4.26 14.67
N TYR A 148 -11.72 3.50 14.45
CA TYR A 148 -11.66 2.29 13.62
C TYR A 148 -11.53 2.61 12.13
N ASN A 149 -11.88 3.83 11.68
CA ASN A 149 -11.62 4.25 10.31
C ASN A 149 -10.11 4.44 10.06
N VAL A 150 -9.37 4.90 11.06
CA VAL A 150 -7.91 5.00 10.98
C VAL A 150 -7.27 3.62 10.91
N ILE A 151 -7.73 2.68 11.76
CA ILE A 151 -7.23 1.31 11.78
C ILE A 151 -7.53 0.60 10.46
N LEU A 152 -8.75 0.77 9.91
CA LEU A 152 -9.12 0.18 8.62
C LEU A 152 -8.20 0.67 7.49
N LYS A 153 -7.91 1.97 7.44
CA LYS A 153 -6.97 2.54 6.47
C LYS A 153 -5.55 2.00 6.63
N GLN A 154 -5.11 1.75 7.85
CA GLN A 154 -3.79 1.16 8.12
C GLN A 154 -3.72 -0.28 7.62
N LEU A 155 -4.76 -1.08 7.88
CA LEU A 155 -4.85 -2.45 7.39
C LEU A 155 -4.86 -2.51 5.86
N ASP A 156 -5.66 -1.66 5.21
CA ASP A 156 -5.71 -1.58 3.75
C ASP A 156 -4.33 -1.16 3.18
N ALA A 157 -3.65 -0.20 3.80
CA ALA A 157 -2.31 0.20 3.38
C ALA A 157 -1.25 -0.91 3.59
N GLU A 158 -1.36 -1.69 4.66
CA GLU A 158 -0.46 -2.83 4.89
C GLU A 158 -0.64 -3.92 3.84
N VAL A 159 -1.88 -4.21 3.45
CA VAL A 159 -2.19 -5.18 2.38
C VAL A 159 -1.59 -4.72 1.05
N GLU A 160 -1.81 -3.45 0.67
CA GLU A 160 -1.23 -2.91 -0.57
C GLU A 160 0.30 -2.92 -0.53
N ASN A 161 0.92 -2.53 0.58
CA ASN A 161 2.38 -2.56 0.73
C ASN A 161 2.95 -3.98 0.60
N LYS A 162 2.29 -4.99 1.19
CA LYS A 162 2.70 -6.40 1.07
C LYS A 162 2.61 -6.88 -0.37
N LYS A 163 1.52 -6.55 -1.05
CA LYS A 163 1.32 -6.89 -2.46
C LYS A 163 2.37 -6.23 -3.35
N GLU A 164 2.65 -4.95 -3.15
CA GLU A 164 3.71 -4.24 -3.88
C GLU A 164 5.11 -4.85 -3.63
N GLU A 165 5.37 -5.34 -2.41
CA GLU A 165 6.61 -6.00 -2.06
C GLU A 165 6.72 -7.39 -2.72
N GLU A 166 5.64 -8.17 -2.76
CA GLU A 166 5.56 -9.45 -3.46
C GLU A 166 5.76 -9.27 -4.97
N GLU A 167 5.04 -8.34 -5.59
CA GLU A 167 5.20 -8.00 -7.02
C GLU A 167 6.62 -7.49 -7.34
N ARG A 168 7.30 -6.88 -6.37
CA ARG A 168 8.71 -6.47 -6.52
C ARG A 168 9.64 -7.69 -6.48
N LYS A 169 9.43 -8.59 -5.53
CA LYS A 169 10.22 -9.83 -5.40
C LYS A 169 10.07 -10.72 -6.63
N GLU A 170 8.84 -10.91 -7.12
CA GLU A 170 8.57 -11.69 -8.32
C GLU A 170 9.30 -11.13 -9.54
N ARG A 171 9.24 -9.80 -9.75
CA ARG A 171 10.00 -9.14 -10.82
C ARG A 171 11.51 -9.31 -10.67
N GLU A 172 12.04 -9.23 -9.46
CA GLU A 172 13.47 -9.46 -9.22
C GLU A 172 13.88 -10.92 -9.48
N GLU A 173 13.01 -11.88 -9.16
CA GLU A 173 13.20 -13.30 -9.46
C GLU A 173 13.16 -13.58 -10.97
N GLU A 174 12.24 -12.96 -11.70
CA GLU A 174 12.19 -13.02 -13.17
C GLU A 174 13.45 -12.43 -13.79
N GLU A 175 13.88 -11.25 -13.33
CA GLU A 175 15.12 -10.62 -13.79
C GLU A 175 16.34 -11.50 -13.48
N MET A 176 16.39 -12.13 -12.30
CA MET A 176 17.42 -13.11 -11.96
C MET A 176 17.45 -14.28 -12.95
N LYS A 177 16.28 -14.87 -13.23
CA LYS A 177 16.17 -16.01 -14.15
C LYS A 177 16.58 -15.64 -15.57
N LEU A 178 16.22 -14.45 -16.03
CA LEU A 178 16.64 -13.93 -17.33
C LEU A 178 18.15 -13.74 -17.39
N LEU A 179 18.78 -13.13 -16.38
CA LEU A 179 20.24 -12.96 -16.36
C LEU A 179 20.98 -14.29 -16.26
N ALA A 180 20.43 -15.29 -15.55
CA ALA A 180 20.99 -16.63 -15.53
C ALA A 180 20.90 -17.33 -16.90
N SER A 181 19.85 -17.03 -17.70
CA SER A 181 19.65 -17.59 -19.03
C SER A 181 20.44 -16.86 -20.13
N ILE A 182 20.73 -15.57 -19.96
CA ILE A 182 21.55 -14.79 -20.89
C ILE A 182 23.01 -15.18 -20.67
N GLY A 183 23.45 -16.23 -21.37
CA GLY A 183 24.81 -16.76 -21.35
C GLY A 183 25.91 -15.83 -21.88
N ASN A 184 25.63 -14.52 -22.01
CA ASN A 184 26.67 -13.51 -22.21
C ASN A 184 27.40 -13.35 -20.88
N GLY A 185 28.41 -14.18 -20.67
CA GLY A 185 29.14 -14.24 -19.40
C GLY A 185 29.56 -12.86 -18.89
N TRP A 186 29.77 -12.77 -17.57
CA TRP A 186 30.14 -11.56 -16.82
C TRP A 186 31.18 -10.64 -17.49
N ARG A 187 32.07 -11.20 -18.32
CA ARG A 187 33.08 -10.46 -19.11
C ARG A 187 32.47 -9.41 -20.02
N GLY A 188 31.39 -9.71 -20.75
CA GLY A 188 30.77 -8.73 -21.67
C GLY A 188 30.23 -7.51 -20.94
N ILE A 189 29.66 -7.74 -19.74
CA ILE A 189 29.23 -6.64 -18.85
C ILE A 189 30.45 -5.84 -18.40
N VAL A 190 31.50 -6.50 -17.89
CA VAL A 190 32.72 -5.82 -17.43
C VAL A 190 33.40 -5.01 -18.55
N GLU A 191 33.51 -5.57 -19.76
CA GLU A 191 34.12 -4.91 -20.91
C GLU A 191 33.34 -3.66 -21.35
N SER A 192 32.00 -3.70 -21.29
CA SER A 192 31.17 -2.52 -21.58
C SER A 192 31.44 -1.36 -20.60
N PHE A 193 31.74 -1.66 -19.33
CA PHE A 193 32.11 -0.63 -18.35
C PHE A 193 33.59 -0.23 -18.44
N ALA A 194 34.47 -1.15 -18.84
CA ALA A 194 35.89 -0.86 -19.01
C ALA A 194 36.17 0.08 -20.19
N THR A 195 35.39 -0.05 -21.27
CA THR A 195 35.47 0.82 -22.46
C THR A 195 34.79 2.18 -22.25
N ASN A 196 33.82 2.26 -21.33
CA ASN A 196 33.11 3.50 -21.02
C ASN A 196 33.92 4.38 -20.06
N GLU A 197 34.68 5.33 -20.61
CA GLU A 197 35.47 6.29 -19.82
C GLU A 197 34.61 7.17 -18.90
N ALA A 198 33.35 7.44 -19.26
CA ALA A 198 32.43 8.24 -18.44
C ALA A 198 31.98 7.54 -17.15
N SER A 199 32.24 6.23 -17.01
CA SER A 199 31.96 5.48 -15.77
C SER A 199 32.87 5.88 -14.60
N GLY A 200 34.02 6.51 -14.87
CA GLY A 200 35.02 6.85 -13.86
C GLY A 200 35.73 5.63 -13.24
N LEU A 201 35.51 4.44 -13.80
CA LEU A 201 36.09 3.18 -13.36
C LEU A 201 37.32 2.83 -14.23
N ALA A 202 38.27 2.13 -13.64
CA ALA A 202 39.29 1.38 -14.37
C ALA A 202 39.22 -0.07 -13.92
N ILE A 203 38.76 -0.95 -14.81
CA ILE A 203 38.55 -2.36 -14.49
C ILE A 203 39.67 -3.19 -15.11
N LYS A 204 40.28 -4.07 -14.31
CA LYS A 204 41.26 -5.05 -14.78
C LYS A 204 40.78 -6.45 -14.47
N VAL A 205 40.54 -7.23 -15.52
CA VAL A 205 40.17 -8.64 -15.40
C VAL A 205 41.40 -9.45 -15.00
N ILE A 206 41.25 -10.30 -13.98
CA ILE A 206 42.33 -11.13 -13.48
C ILE A 206 42.24 -12.48 -14.18
N PRO A 207 43.27 -12.91 -14.93
CA PRO A 207 43.27 -14.22 -15.56
C PRO A 207 43.17 -15.31 -14.49
N SER A 208 42.12 -16.12 -14.56
CA SER A 208 41.91 -17.27 -13.69
C SER A 208 41.67 -18.50 -14.56
N PRO A 209 42.30 -19.65 -14.26
CA PRO A 209 42.17 -20.88 -15.07
C PRO A 209 40.71 -21.37 -15.14
N ASP A 210 39.92 -21.05 -14.12
CA ASP A 210 38.56 -21.58 -13.94
C ASP A 210 37.46 -20.59 -14.38
N ASN A 211 37.82 -19.47 -15.03
CA ASN A 211 36.89 -18.41 -15.45
C ASN A 211 35.95 -17.91 -14.33
N THR A 212 36.43 -17.93 -13.08
CA THR A 212 35.68 -17.75 -11.81
C THR A 212 35.14 -16.33 -11.55
N GLY A 213 34.99 -15.48 -12.56
CA GLY A 213 34.40 -14.15 -12.36
C GLY A 213 35.21 -13.27 -11.42
N GLN A 214 36.52 -13.14 -11.66
CA GLN A 214 37.43 -12.34 -10.83
C GLN A 214 37.99 -11.14 -11.59
N PHE A 215 37.83 -9.95 -11.01
CA PHE A 215 38.37 -8.72 -11.56
C PHE A 215 38.57 -7.68 -10.47
N SER A 216 39.38 -6.67 -10.77
CA SER A 216 39.63 -5.55 -9.88
C SER A 216 39.08 -4.25 -10.47
N ILE A 217 38.57 -3.38 -9.61
CA ILE A 217 38.02 -2.07 -9.96
C ILE A 217 38.81 -1.01 -9.22
N LEU A 218 39.38 -0.07 -9.98
CA LEU A 218 39.93 1.17 -9.44
C LEU A 218 38.93 2.31 -9.70
N LEU A 219 38.43 2.91 -8.62
CA LEU A 219 37.62 4.12 -8.67
C LEU A 219 38.55 5.34 -8.67
N ARG A 220 38.75 5.95 -9.85
CA ARG A 220 39.85 6.90 -10.10
C ARG A 220 39.81 8.12 -9.18
N ASN A 221 38.64 8.74 -9.03
CA ASN A 221 38.50 10.06 -8.38
C ASN A 221 38.68 10.04 -6.85
N VAL A 222 38.58 8.86 -6.24
CA VAL A 222 38.85 8.63 -4.80
C VAL A 222 39.99 7.64 -4.56
N SER A 223 40.61 7.12 -5.62
CA SER A 223 41.73 6.17 -5.56
C SER A 223 41.43 4.95 -4.68
N LEU A 224 40.18 4.45 -4.72
CA LEU A 224 39.76 3.25 -4.01
C LEU A 224 39.89 2.03 -4.92
N PHE A 225 40.39 0.93 -4.36
CA PHE A 225 40.61 -0.32 -5.08
C PHE A 225 39.75 -1.42 -4.48
N PHE A 226 38.92 -2.03 -5.33
CA PHE A 226 38.03 -3.12 -4.97
C PHE A 226 38.39 -4.35 -5.78
N PHE A 227 38.35 -5.51 -5.14
CA PHE A 227 38.40 -6.81 -5.78
C PHE A 227 37.00 -7.41 -5.78
N VAL A 228 36.55 -7.87 -6.94
CA VAL A 228 35.22 -8.43 -7.12
C VAL A 228 35.35 -9.87 -7.56
N GLN A 229 34.65 -10.75 -6.88
CA GLN A 229 34.66 -12.18 -7.12
C GLN A 229 33.23 -12.72 -7.18
N GLN A 230 32.96 -13.53 -8.19
CA GLN A 230 31.75 -14.34 -8.24
C GLN A 230 31.86 -15.48 -7.22
N VAL A 231 30.89 -15.56 -6.33
CA VAL A 231 30.76 -16.62 -5.33
C VAL A 231 29.53 -17.44 -5.70
N ASN A 232 29.77 -18.70 -6.07
CA ASN A 232 28.72 -19.69 -6.23
C ASN A 232 28.51 -20.38 -4.89
N ASP A 233 27.27 -20.52 -4.44
CA ASP A 233 27.00 -21.33 -3.26
C ASP A 233 27.11 -22.82 -3.62
N ILE A 234 27.71 -23.60 -2.73
CA ILE A 234 28.14 -24.99 -2.96
C ILE A 234 26.92 -25.92 -3.05
N ASP A 235 25.79 -25.50 -2.48
CA ASP A 235 24.58 -26.33 -2.35
C ASP A 235 23.58 -26.15 -3.52
N GLY A 236 23.92 -25.39 -4.57
CA GLY A 236 23.08 -25.26 -5.78
C GLY A 236 21.69 -24.63 -5.57
N GLN A 237 21.39 -24.19 -4.35
CA GLN A 237 20.08 -23.70 -3.92
C GLN A 237 20.04 -22.19 -3.63
N ARG A 238 21.22 -21.53 -3.63
CA ARG A 238 21.34 -20.07 -3.53
C ARG A 238 22.00 -19.47 -4.76
N VAL A 239 21.55 -18.25 -5.04
CA VAL A 239 21.90 -17.43 -6.19
C VAL A 239 23.40 -17.13 -6.22
N GLN A 240 23.98 -17.01 -7.42
CA GLN A 240 25.35 -16.54 -7.61
C GLN A 240 25.46 -15.09 -7.12
N GLU A 241 26.36 -14.82 -6.17
CA GLU A 241 26.56 -13.48 -5.60
C GLU A 241 27.90 -12.88 -6.02
N TRP A 242 27.94 -11.56 -6.20
CA TRP A 242 29.18 -10.83 -6.44
C TRP A 242 29.74 -10.31 -5.12
N ARG A 243 30.77 -10.95 -4.59
CA ARG A 243 31.45 -10.48 -3.38
C ARG A 243 32.44 -9.39 -3.74
N VAL A 244 32.39 -8.29 -3.00
CA VAL A 244 33.36 -7.20 -3.11
C VAL A 244 34.27 -7.24 -1.89
N THR A 245 35.56 -7.11 -2.09
CA THR A 245 36.54 -6.91 -1.02
C THR A 245 37.32 -5.64 -1.32
N MET A 246 37.69 -4.89 -0.28
CA MET A 246 38.57 -3.73 -0.42
C MET A 246 39.96 -4.14 0.04
N GLU A 247 40.99 -3.76 -0.72
CA GLU A 247 42.37 -4.01 -0.31
C GLU A 247 42.65 -3.24 0.99
N PRO A 248 43.08 -3.90 2.08
CA PRO A 248 43.43 -3.22 3.31
C PRO A 248 44.74 -2.47 3.10
N ARG A 249 44.64 -1.21 2.66
CA ARG A 249 45.78 -0.30 2.74
C ARG A 249 45.99 0.09 4.20
N ALA A 250 47.24 0.28 4.59
CA ALA A 250 47.64 0.82 5.89
C ALA A 250 47.01 2.20 6.23
N HIS A 251 46.27 2.81 5.29
CA HIS A 251 45.56 4.09 5.42
C HIS A 251 44.17 4.05 4.75
N ALA A 252 43.29 3.13 5.14
CA ALA A 252 41.90 3.20 4.73
C ALA A 252 41.29 4.53 5.23
N THR A 253 40.94 5.42 4.31
CA THR A 253 40.29 6.68 4.67
C THR A 253 38.88 6.41 5.17
N LYS A 254 38.38 7.21 6.13
CA LYS A 254 37.00 7.10 6.62
C LYS A 254 35.98 7.07 5.47
N LEU A 255 36.17 7.95 4.48
CA LEU A 255 35.35 7.99 3.26
C LEU A 255 35.36 6.66 2.49
N GLY A 256 36.53 6.03 2.35
CA GLY A 256 36.68 4.75 1.69
C GLY A 256 35.94 3.63 2.42
N GLN A 257 36.01 3.62 3.76
CA GLN A 257 35.27 2.67 4.58
C GLN A 257 33.76 2.88 4.45
N ASP A 258 33.29 4.13 4.56
CA ASP A 258 31.87 4.47 4.43
C ASP A 258 31.30 4.03 3.06
N ILE A 259 32.07 4.22 1.97
CA ILE A 259 31.72 3.76 0.62
C ILE A 259 31.68 2.23 0.56
N PHE A 260 32.69 1.56 1.12
CA PHE A 260 32.75 0.10 1.13
C PHE A 260 31.59 -0.53 1.90
N ASP A 261 31.25 0.02 3.06
CA ASP A 261 30.11 -0.43 3.87
C ASP A 261 28.80 -0.29 3.09
N CYS A 262 28.62 0.82 2.34
CA CYS A 262 27.49 1.00 1.43
C CYS A 262 27.47 -0.02 0.27
N ILE A 263 28.62 -0.38 -0.28
CA ILE A 263 28.71 -1.42 -1.34
C ILE A 263 28.37 -2.81 -0.78
N GLN A 264 28.71 -3.09 0.48
CA GLN A 264 28.40 -4.35 1.15
C GLN A 264 26.92 -4.48 1.52
N SER A 265 26.31 -3.39 1.96
CA SER A 265 24.91 -3.33 2.35
C SER A 265 23.95 -3.21 1.16
N ARG A 266 24.45 -3.20 -0.08
CA ARG A 266 23.64 -3.03 -1.28
C ARG A 266 22.59 -4.14 -1.45
N ASP A 267 21.49 -3.76 -2.07
CA ASP A 267 20.49 -4.69 -2.59
C ASP A 267 21.00 -5.40 -3.85
N ARG A 268 20.28 -6.44 -4.30
CA ARG A 268 20.57 -7.16 -5.56
C ARG A 268 22.04 -7.59 -5.72
N LYS A 269 22.60 -8.29 -4.72
CA LYS A 269 24.01 -8.75 -4.73
C LYS A 269 24.37 -9.67 -5.90
N TRP A 270 23.36 -10.26 -6.52
CA TRP A 270 23.43 -11.12 -7.70
C TRP A 270 23.61 -10.36 -9.03
N ASP A 271 23.27 -9.07 -9.09
CA ASP A 271 23.32 -8.29 -10.33
C ASP A 271 24.65 -7.54 -10.48
N LEU A 272 25.49 -8.02 -11.41
CA LEU A 272 26.78 -7.40 -11.72
C LEU A 272 26.64 -5.99 -12.31
N LYS A 273 25.65 -5.77 -13.19
CA LYS A 273 25.43 -4.46 -13.82
C LYS A 273 24.96 -3.45 -12.77
N TYR A 274 24.13 -3.88 -11.83
CA TYR A 274 23.75 -3.08 -10.67
C TYR A 274 24.97 -2.70 -9.83
N LEU A 275 25.84 -3.65 -9.49
CA LEU A 275 27.08 -3.39 -8.74
C LEU A 275 28.00 -2.39 -9.46
N LEU A 276 28.24 -2.56 -10.76
CA LEU A 276 29.13 -1.66 -11.50
C LEU A 276 28.55 -0.24 -11.60
N ASN A 277 27.23 -0.10 -11.79
CA ASN A 277 26.57 1.20 -11.72
C ASN A 277 26.59 1.81 -10.31
N PHE A 278 26.47 0.99 -9.26
CA PHE A 278 26.58 1.43 -7.89
C PHE A 278 27.97 2.04 -7.63
N ILE A 279 29.03 1.34 -8.03
CA ILE A 279 30.42 1.81 -7.83
C ILE A 279 30.70 3.05 -8.71
N SER A 280 30.23 3.08 -9.96
CA SER A 280 30.41 4.23 -10.85
C SER A 280 29.73 5.50 -10.32
N SER A 281 28.65 5.38 -9.53
CA SER A 281 27.97 6.52 -8.89
C SER A 281 28.83 7.30 -7.89
N TYR A 282 29.97 6.75 -7.47
CA TYR A 282 30.93 7.46 -6.61
C TYR A 282 32.00 8.21 -7.38
N SER A 283 32.05 8.10 -8.71
CA SER A 283 33.00 8.84 -9.55
C SER A 283 32.87 10.35 -9.33
N ASN A 284 31.66 10.87 -9.15
CA ASN A 284 31.39 12.29 -8.94
C ASN A 284 31.19 12.67 -7.46
N ILE A 285 31.63 11.86 -6.49
CA ILE A 285 31.36 12.09 -5.05
C ILE A 285 31.83 13.45 -4.52
N LYS A 286 32.88 14.03 -5.11
CA LYS A 286 33.42 15.35 -4.75
C LYS A 286 32.66 16.53 -5.40
N ALA A 287 31.72 16.25 -6.30
CA ALA A 287 30.97 17.26 -7.05
C ALA A 287 29.45 17.12 -6.90
N ALA A 288 28.95 15.95 -6.53
CA ALA A 288 27.53 15.67 -6.40
C ALA A 288 26.99 16.15 -5.04
N PRO A 289 26.12 17.17 -4.97
CA PRO A 289 25.49 17.60 -3.73
C PRO A 289 24.46 16.57 -3.25
N CYS A 290 24.20 16.53 -1.95
CA CYS A 290 23.14 15.70 -1.37
C CYS A 290 21.76 16.16 -1.86
N ILE A 291 20.89 15.25 -2.30
CA ILE A 291 19.52 15.58 -2.74
C ILE A 291 18.67 16.12 -1.58
N GLY A 292 18.84 15.62 -0.36
CA GLY A 292 18.05 16.06 0.81
C GLY A 292 18.33 17.49 1.27
N CYS A 293 19.60 17.92 1.34
CA CYS A 293 19.99 19.24 1.88
C CYS A 293 20.62 20.17 0.84
N ASN A 294 20.73 19.73 -0.42
CA ASN A 294 21.35 20.42 -1.55
C ASN A 294 22.78 20.93 -1.30
N SER A 295 23.47 20.33 -0.32
CA SER A 295 24.83 20.72 0.08
C SER A 295 25.79 19.57 -0.21
N LEU A 296 27.03 19.91 -0.60
CA LEU A 296 28.08 18.91 -0.83
C LEU A 296 28.60 18.31 0.49
N ILE A 297 28.58 19.11 1.55
CA ILE A 297 29.15 18.76 2.85
C ILE A 297 28.09 19.04 3.91
N ASP A 298 27.92 18.12 4.86
CA ASP A 298 27.01 18.30 5.99
C ASP A 298 27.66 19.08 7.16
N SER A 299 26.92 19.26 8.26
CA SER A 299 27.43 19.95 9.47
C SER A 299 28.62 19.24 10.14
N LYS A 300 28.90 17.98 9.78
CA LYS A 300 30.01 17.16 10.29
C LYS A 300 31.15 17.01 9.29
N ALA A 301 31.16 17.84 8.24
CA ALA A 301 32.15 17.77 7.18
C ALA A 301 32.13 16.46 6.36
N GLN A 302 31.01 15.75 6.29
CA GLN A 302 30.86 14.48 5.56
C GLN A 302 30.31 14.72 4.15
N LEU A 303 30.81 13.94 3.18
CA LEU A 303 30.28 13.89 1.81
C LEU A 303 29.01 13.02 1.76
N PRO A 304 28.15 13.17 0.73
CA PRO A 304 26.99 12.31 0.57
C PRO A 304 27.44 10.93 0.09
N VAL A 305 27.68 10.02 1.04
CA VAL A 305 28.15 8.66 0.76
C VAL A 305 26.98 7.72 0.44
N ILE A 306 25.78 7.97 0.95
CA ILE A 306 24.67 7.05 0.69
C ILE A 306 24.17 7.24 -0.75
N ARG A 307 23.87 6.12 -1.42
CA ARG A 307 23.36 6.07 -2.79
C ARG A 307 22.03 5.32 -2.79
N LYS A 308 20.93 6.01 -3.11
CA LYS A 308 19.62 5.37 -3.28
C LYS A 308 19.32 5.15 -4.77
N PRO A 309 18.90 3.95 -5.18
CA PRO A 309 18.56 3.69 -6.58
C PRO A 309 17.21 4.31 -6.93
N LYS A 310 17.16 4.96 -8.09
CA LYS A 310 15.93 5.44 -8.72
C LYS A 310 15.81 4.82 -10.09
N LEU A 311 14.73 4.08 -10.31
CA LEU A 311 14.47 3.45 -11.59
C LEU A 311 13.98 4.51 -12.57
N VAL A 312 14.80 4.83 -13.57
CA VAL A 312 14.40 5.72 -14.68
C VAL A 312 14.14 4.86 -15.90
N ARG A 313 12.93 4.96 -16.46
CA ARG A 313 12.59 4.29 -17.72
C ARG A 313 13.18 5.11 -18.86
N SER A 314 14.20 4.57 -19.55
CA SER A 314 14.75 5.16 -20.77
C SER A 314 14.04 4.58 -21.99
N SER A 315 13.73 5.42 -22.98
CA SER A 315 13.07 5.04 -24.22
C SER A 315 13.96 4.21 -25.18
N GLU A 316 15.27 4.18 -24.97
CA GLU A 316 16.23 3.58 -25.92
C GLU A 316 16.96 2.33 -25.40
N SER A 317 17.01 2.09 -24.08
CA SER A 317 17.88 1.04 -23.51
C SER A 317 17.30 0.30 -22.30
N GLY A 318 15.98 0.31 -22.12
CA GLY A 318 15.32 -0.27 -20.96
C GLY A 318 15.42 0.60 -19.70
N SER A 319 15.05 0.05 -18.55
CA SER A 319 15.15 0.73 -17.26
C SER A 319 16.61 0.82 -16.80
N VAL A 320 17.03 2.01 -16.37
CA VAL A 320 18.38 2.27 -15.83
C VAL A 320 18.25 2.81 -14.42
N PHE A 321 19.05 2.28 -13.50
CA PHE A 321 19.16 2.82 -12.15
C PHE A 321 20.01 4.09 -12.16
N VAL A 322 19.40 5.19 -11.78
CA VAL A 322 20.11 6.44 -11.44
C VAL A 322 20.31 6.47 -9.93
N TRP A 323 21.52 6.79 -9.50
CA TRP A 323 21.91 6.73 -8.09
C TRP A 323 21.90 8.12 -7.47
N GLU A 324 20.95 8.36 -6.57
CA GLU A 324 20.79 9.65 -5.91
C GLU A 324 21.69 9.75 -4.65
N PRO A 325 22.51 10.82 -4.53
CA PRO A 325 23.43 11.02 -3.42
C PRO A 325 22.75 11.57 -2.15
N PHE A 326 23.01 10.98 -0.98
CA PHE A 326 22.52 11.43 0.32
C PHE A 326 23.61 11.46 1.39
N HIS A 327 23.54 12.42 2.31
CA HIS A 327 24.25 12.34 3.59
C HIS A 327 23.59 11.31 4.51
N PRO A 328 24.35 10.68 5.43
CA PRO A 328 23.79 9.78 6.44
C PRO A 328 22.63 10.37 7.26
N ALA A 329 22.64 11.68 7.49
CA ALA A 329 21.59 12.38 8.24
C ALA A 329 20.37 12.80 7.39
N CYS A 330 20.40 12.61 6.06
CA CYS A 330 19.35 13.08 5.14
C CYS A 330 18.54 11.94 4.50
N VAL A 331 18.73 10.70 4.98
CA VAL A 331 18.15 9.47 4.42
C VAL A 331 16.80 9.14 5.01
#